data_AF-A0A3A5AZT7-F1
#
_entry.id   AF-A0A3A5AZT7-F1
#
_cell.length_a   1.000
_cell.length_b   1.000
_cell.length_c   1.000
_cell.angle_alpha   90.00
_cell.angle_beta   90.00
_cell.angle_gamma   90.00
#
_symmetry.space_group_name_H-M   'P 1'
#
loop_
_entity.id
_entity.type
_entity.pdbx_description
1 polymer ?
#
loop_
_entity_poly.entity_id
_entity_poly.type
_entity_poly.pdbx_seq_one_letter_code
_entity_poly.pdbx_strand_id
1 'polypeptide(L)'
;MEVIETRQRAGGAIIAVVCILAGCCYGFANLLSGKYYLPGCSFAELRPQVALPMFIGILYGPWAGFLCGGLGDMLGYGFSGKGLLFAPYWSLANGFMGFVPGLIRYWGARVVTSISSFCKLLALLLAASSLPFTLSIGVEIWKGGVTFHDALFQLFLPIFITDTIWAFLLVPVFIRGAGLLQIRIELRTILTVHYLLILSVLAAWLSNVIITMQNELRIEELYILGAVTLFVLVFGLVVSAFFAKRITAPVILLTDVAEQAAGGSYANVSLLEKIVSRPDEMGTLATVFRNMIRAVEQRETDLRRQVSELRIEIDRKKQKTDLKKITGTDYFKQLKQKAGDLRRSVSEQEQVYNVRRKANRIDSE
;
A
#
# COMPACT_ATOMS: atom_id res chain seq x y z
N MET A 1 -11.38 5.14 -8.27
CA MET A 1 -10.66 5.67 -9.45
C MET A 1 -11.42 6.81 -10.10
N GLU A 2 -12.73 6.65 -10.30
CA GLU A 2 -13.64 7.61 -10.95
C GLU A 2 -13.63 9.05 -10.36
N VAL A 3 -13.54 9.20 -9.03
CA VAL A 3 -13.44 10.52 -8.36
C VAL A 3 -12.10 11.24 -8.59
N ILE A 4 -11.02 10.47 -8.79
CA ILE A 4 -9.67 11.00 -9.03
C ILE A 4 -9.53 11.45 -10.50
N GLU A 5 -10.17 10.72 -11.42
CA GLU A 5 -10.25 11.06 -12.85
C GLU A 5 -11.16 12.27 -13.11
N THR A 6 -12.31 12.37 -12.44
CA THR A 6 -13.20 13.55 -12.56
C THR A 6 -12.54 14.83 -12.07
N ARG A 7 -11.74 14.78 -10.97
CA ARG A 7 -10.95 15.93 -10.51
C ARG A 7 -9.77 16.28 -11.44
N GLN A 8 -9.30 15.35 -12.27
CA GLN A 8 -8.30 15.61 -13.33
C GLN A 8 -8.91 16.22 -14.60
N ARG A 9 -10.19 15.96 -14.87
CA ARG A 9 -10.94 16.59 -15.97
C ARG A 9 -11.48 17.98 -15.63
N ALA A 10 -11.23 18.47 -14.41
CA ALA A 10 -11.51 19.85 -14.06
C ALA A 10 -10.75 20.76 -15.01
N GLY A 11 -11.47 21.50 -15.85
CA GLY A 11 -10.88 22.46 -16.77
C GLY A 11 -10.06 23.51 -16.01
N GLY A 12 -9.10 24.15 -16.69
CA GLY A 12 -8.21 25.14 -16.07
C GLY A 12 -8.97 26.25 -15.30
N ALA A 13 -10.18 26.61 -15.75
CA ALA A 13 -11.05 27.57 -15.06
C ALA A 13 -11.48 27.10 -13.65
N ILE A 14 -11.81 25.83 -13.47
CA ILE A 14 -12.20 25.28 -12.16
C ILE A 14 -11.00 25.29 -11.22
N ILE A 15 -9.83 24.89 -11.72
CA ILE A 15 -8.59 24.90 -10.92
C ILE A 15 -8.25 26.33 -10.49
N ALA A 16 -8.39 27.31 -11.38
CA ALA A 16 -8.17 28.72 -11.08
C ALA A 16 -9.11 29.22 -9.98
N VAL A 17 -10.41 28.95 -10.09
CA VAL A 17 -11.41 29.32 -9.06
C VAL A 17 -11.08 28.68 -7.72
N VAL A 18 -10.71 27.40 -7.70
CA VAL A 18 -10.31 26.71 -6.46
C VAL A 18 -9.05 27.33 -5.86
N CYS A 19 -8.05 27.68 -6.66
CA CYS A 19 -6.83 28.31 -6.17
C CYS A 19 -7.11 29.69 -5.57
N ILE A 20 -8.01 30.47 -6.17
CA ILE A 20 -8.43 31.78 -5.64
C ILE A 20 -9.17 31.61 -4.32
N LEU A 21 -10.18 30.72 -4.26
CA LEU A 21 -10.94 30.48 -3.03
C LEU A 21 -10.05 29.95 -1.89
N ALA A 22 -9.20 28.97 -2.19
CA ALA A 22 -8.26 28.42 -1.22
C ALA A 22 -7.21 29.45 -0.79
N GLY A 23 -6.74 30.31 -1.71
CA GLY A 23 -5.88 31.44 -1.41
C GLY A 23 -6.56 32.45 -0.48
N CYS A 24 -7.82 32.82 -0.73
CA CYS A 24 -8.60 33.67 0.16
C CYS A 24 -8.78 33.05 1.55
N CYS A 25 -9.09 31.75 1.63
CA CYS A 25 -9.17 31.04 2.92
C CYS A 25 -7.83 31.03 3.65
N TYR A 26 -6.72 30.77 2.94
CA TYR A 26 -5.37 30.79 3.50
C TYR A 26 -4.99 32.19 4.02
N GLY A 27 -5.25 33.25 3.24
CA GLY A 27 -4.98 34.63 3.64
C GLY A 27 -5.85 35.12 4.80
N PHE A 28 -7.13 34.75 4.81
CA PHE A 28 -8.02 35.04 5.94
C PHE A 28 -7.58 34.28 7.21
N ALA A 29 -7.14 33.03 7.06
CA ALA A 29 -6.61 32.27 8.19
C ALA A 29 -5.30 32.87 8.71
N ASN A 30 -4.42 33.38 7.85
CA ASN A 30 -3.22 34.14 8.26
C ASN A 30 -3.60 35.36 9.13
N LEU A 31 -4.67 36.09 8.79
CA LEU A 31 -5.16 37.21 9.61
C LEU A 31 -5.61 36.78 11.01
N LEU A 32 -6.26 35.61 11.11
CA LEU A 32 -6.73 35.08 12.39
C LEU A 32 -5.59 34.50 13.24
N SER A 33 -4.70 33.73 12.60
CA SER A 33 -3.58 33.07 13.27
C SER A 33 -2.50 34.05 13.69
N GLY A 34 -2.32 35.16 12.98
CA GLY A 34 -1.22 36.10 13.24
C GLY A 34 -1.31 36.92 14.51
N LYS A 35 -2.28 36.58 15.36
CA LYS A 35 -2.45 37.09 16.71
C LYS A 35 -1.92 36.11 17.78
N TYR A 36 -1.67 34.85 17.40
CA TYR A 36 -1.29 33.78 18.29
C TYR A 36 0.10 33.27 17.93
N TYR A 37 1.08 33.64 18.75
CA TYR A 37 2.47 33.23 18.62
C TYR A 37 2.76 32.08 19.57
N LEU A 38 3.78 31.30 19.24
CA LEU A 38 4.40 30.43 20.25
C LEU A 38 4.88 31.29 21.44
N PRO A 39 4.75 30.80 22.69
CA PRO A 39 5.21 31.55 23.87
C PRO A 39 6.66 32.03 23.68
N GLY A 40 6.94 33.31 23.93
CA GLY A 40 8.28 33.88 23.72
C GLY A 40 8.63 34.29 22.28
N CYS A 41 7.68 34.25 21.34
CA CYS A 41 7.89 34.64 19.94
C CYS A 41 7.15 35.92 19.57
N SER A 42 7.75 36.75 18.71
CA SER A 42 7.14 37.93 18.08
C SER A 42 6.87 37.77 16.57
N PHE A 43 7.30 36.64 15.97
CA PHE A 43 7.22 36.40 14.52
C PHE A 43 6.67 35.02 14.14
N ALA A 44 6.78 34.02 15.01
CA ALA A 44 6.38 32.64 14.74
C ALA A 44 4.93 32.36 15.16
N GLU A 45 4.02 32.70 14.27
CA GLU A 45 2.58 32.45 14.42
C GLU A 45 2.30 30.93 14.45
N LEU A 46 1.25 30.51 15.15
CA LEU A 46 0.69 29.16 14.97
C LEU A 46 0.00 29.11 13.62
N ARG A 47 0.55 28.39 12.63
CA ARG A 47 0.07 28.43 11.24
C ARG A 47 -0.61 27.13 10.77
N PRO A 48 -1.73 26.67 11.36
CA PRO A 48 -2.43 25.47 10.88
C PRO A 48 -2.84 25.55 9.40
N GLN A 49 -3.05 26.77 8.91
CA GLN A 49 -3.48 27.04 7.54
C GLN A 49 -2.44 26.66 6.47
N VAL A 50 -1.15 26.47 6.80
CA VAL A 50 -0.13 26.02 5.83
C VAL A 50 -0.44 24.66 5.22
N ALA A 51 -1.22 23.83 5.93
CA ALA A 51 -1.69 22.56 5.41
C ALA A 51 -2.60 22.70 4.18
N LEU A 52 -3.25 23.85 3.99
CA LEU A 52 -4.17 24.09 2.87
C LEU A 52 -3.45 24.17 1.51
N PRO A 53 -2.47 25.07 1.28
CA PRO A 53 -1.74 25.11 0.01
C PRO A 53 -0.96 23.82 -0.27
N MET A 54 -0.42 23.16 0.76
CA MET A 54 0.20 21.84 0.63
C MET A 54 -0.80 20.79 0.11
N PHE A 55 -2.01 20.77 0.69
CA PHE A 55 -3.07 19.86 0.27
C PHE A 55 -3.58 20.17 -1.15
N ILE A 56 -3.75 21.44 -1.51
CA ILE A 56 -4.12 21.86 -2.87
C ILE A 56 -3.05 21.42 -3.87
N GLY A 57 -1.77 21.57 -3.51
CA GLY A 57 -0.64 21.05 -4.28
C GLY A 57 -0.76 19.55 -4.56
N ILE A 58 -1.05 18.75 -3.54
CA ILE A 58 -1.23 17.29 -3.67
C ILE A 58 -2.45 16.96 -4.56
N LEU A 59 -3.53 17.72 -4.42
CA LEU A 59 -4.80 17.42 -5.06
C LEU A 59 -4.81 17.76 -6.56
N TYR A 60 -4.41 18.99 -6.89
CA TYR A 60 -4.51 19.57 -8.24
C TYR A 60 -3.16 19.70 -8.95
N GLY A 61 -2.04 19.63 -8.22
CA GLY A 61 -0.68 19.63 -8.76
C GLY A 61 0.18 20.78 -8.22
N PRO A 62 1.50 20.75 -8.48
CA PRO A 62 2.45 21.70 -7.89
C PRO A 62 2.10 23.16 -8.13
N TRP A 63 1.70 23.51 -9.36
CA TRP A 63 1.35 24.89 -9.70
C TRP A 63 0.09 25.40 -9.00
N ALA A 64 -0.90 24.53 -8.75
CA ALA A 64 -2.07 24.89 -7.98
C ALA A 64 -1.69 25.20 -6.52
N GLY A 65 -0.82 24.38 -5.93
CA GLY A 65 -0.26 24.64 -4.60
C GLY A 65 0.55 25.92 -4.55
N PHE A 66 1.38 26.18 -5.58
CA PHE A 66 2.16 27.41 -5.71
C PHE A 66 1.29 28.66 -5.75
N LEU A 67 0.27 28.67 -6.61
CA LEU A 67 -0.64 29.80 -6.72
C LEU A 67 -1.43 29.98 -5.42
N CYS A 68 -1.96 28.91 -4.83
CA CYS A 68 -2.71 28.97 -3.58
C CYS A 68 -1.85 29.53 -2.42
N GLY A 69 -0.62 29.05 -2.27
CA GLY A 69 0.28 29.47 -1.20
C GLY A 69 0.75 30.91 -1.38
N GLY A 70 1.21 31.27 -2.58
CA GLY A 70 1.66 32.64 -2.86
C GLY A 70 0.54 33.66 -2.77
N LEU A 71 -0.60 33.40 -3.44
CA LEU A 71 -1.74 34.31 -3.42
C LEU A 71 -2.32 34.46 -2.01
N GLY A 72 -2.47 33.37 -1.26
CA GLY A 72 -3.05 33.50 0.07
C GLY A 72 -2.13 34.21 1.06
N ASP A 73 -0.81 34.08 0.93
CA ASP A 73 0.12 34.89 1.74
C ASP A 73 0.02 36.38 1.38
N MET A 74 0.03 36.73 0.08
CA MET A 74 -0.17 38.10 -0.41
C MET A 74 -1.50 38.70 0.08
N LEU A 75 -2.59 37.93 -0.03
CA LEU A 75 -3.92 38.32 0.46
C LEU A 75 -3.92 38.50 1.97
N GLY A 76 -3.19 37.67 2.72
CA GLY A 76 -3.00 37.83 4.16
C GLY A 76 -2.37 39.18 4.51
N TYR A 77 -1.34 39.61 3.77
CA TYR A 77 -0.76 40.95 3.94
C TYR A 77 -1.74 42.06 3.58
N GLY A 78 -2.51 41.87 2.51
CA GLY A 78 -3.57 42.79 2.09
C GLY A 78 -4.64 42.97 3.19
N PHE A 79 -5.18 41.87 3.71
CA PHE A 79 -6.18 41.90 4.78
C PHE A 79 -5.65 42.47 6.10
N SER A 80 -4.34 42.34 6.34
CA SER A 80 -3.67 42.92 7.51
C SER A 80 -3.31 44.41 7.33
N GLY A 81 -3.66 45.03 6.19
CA GLY A 81 -3.38 46.45 5.91
C GLY A 81 -1.93 46.75 5.51
N LYS A 82 -1.07 45.73 5.33
CA LYS A 82 0.35 45.89 4.94
C LYS A 82 0.53 46.07 3.42
N GLY A 83 -0.48 45.69 2.64
CA GLY A 83 -0.46 45.70 1.18
C GLY A 83 -0.05 44.35 0.56
N LEU A 84 -0.55 44.05 -0.64
CA LEU A 84 -0.38 42.73 -1.29
C LEU A 84 1.08 42.35 -1.59
N LEU A 85 1.92 43.35 -1.87
CA LEU A 85 3.33 43.17 -2.26
C LEU A 85 4.30 43.54 -1.13
N PHE A 86 3.83 43.49 0.12
CA PHE A 86 4.63 43.85 1.28
C PHE A 86 5.94 43.05 1.38
N ALA A 87 5.86 41.73 1.16
CA ALA A 87 6.98 40.81 1.34
C ALA A 87 7.01 39.75 0.22
N PRO A 88 7.38 40.12 -1.02
CA PRO A 88 7.18 39.27 -2.19
C PRO A 88 8.00 37.97 -2.17
N TYR A 89 9.18 37.98 -1.54
CA TYR A 89 10.02 36.79 -1.42
C TYR A 89 9.48 35.80 -0.36
N TRP A 90 8.84 36.30 0.70
CA TRP A 90 8.11 35.47 1.66
C TRP A 90 6.87 34.84 1.02
N SER A 91 6.11 35.60 0.23
CA SER A 91 4.98 35.04 -0.53
C SER A 91 5.44 34.02 -1.57
N LEU A 92 6.61 34.23 -2.20
CA LEU A 92 7.21 33.24 -3.08
C LEU A 92 7.54 31.93 -2.36
N ALA A 93 8.09 32.00 -1.14
CA ALA A 93 8.34 30.81 -0.33
C ALA A 93 7.06 30.08 0.06
N ASN A 94 6.01 30.79 0.45
CA ASN A 94 4.69 30.18 0.70
C ASN A 94 4.11 29.52 -0.55
N GLY A 95 4.37 30.07 -1.74
CA GLY A 95 4.10 29.39 -3.01
C GLY A 95 4.86 28.07 -3.12
N PHE A 96 6.19 28.08 -2.96
CA PHE A 96 6.97 26.84 -3.03
C PHE A 96 6.59 25.81 -1.95
N MET A 97 6.16 26.24 -0.77
CA MET A 97 5.61 25.38 0.27
C MET A 97 4.36 24.60 -0.21
N GLY A 98 3.50 25.22 -1.01
CA GLY A 98 2.40 24.50 -1.69
C GLY A 98 2.85 23.67 -2.89
N PHE A 99 3.89 24.10 -3.60
CA PHE A 99 4.42 23.42 -4.78
C PHE A 99 5.03 22.05 -4.46
N VAL A 100 5.91 22.00 -3.46
CA VAL A 100 6.75 20.83 -3.16
C VAL A 100 5.91 19.57 -2.89
N PRO A 101 4.86 19.59 -2.06
CA PRO A 101 4.01 18.41 -1.84
C PRO A 101 3.26 17.97 -3.10
N GLY A 102 2.98 18.88 -4.03
CA GLY A 102 2.36 18.55 -5.32
C GLY A 102 3.22 17.67 -6.24
N LEU A 103 4.54 17.62 -6.01
CA LEU A 103 5.45 16.73 -6.75
C LEU A 103 5.17 15.24 -6.49
N ILE A 104 4.43 14.91 -5.43
CA ILE A 104 4.00 13.54 -5.11
C ILE A 104 3.28 12.87 -6.29
N ARG A 105 2.63 13.67 -7.15
CA ARG A 105 1.96 13.22 -8.37
C ARG A 105 2.93 12.59 -9.39
N TYR A 106 4.15 13.09 -9.49
CA TYR A 106 5.15 12.60 -10.43
C TYR A 106 5.95 11.42 -9.88
N TRP A 107 5.89 11.18 -8.57
CA TRP A 107 6.62 10.10 -7.88
C TRP A 107 5.81 8.80 -7.73
N GLY A 108 4.70 8.69 -8.48
CA GLY A 108 3.80 7.53 -8.44
C GLY A 108 3.10 7.33 -7.10
N ALA A 109 3.05 8.36 -6.24
CA ALA A 109 2.57 8.29 -4.86
C ALA A 109 1.33 9.15 -4.61
N ARG A 110 0.63 9.59 -5.67
CA ARG A 110 -0.58 10.44 -5.56
C ARG A 110 -1.67 9.79 -4.71
N VAL A 111 -1.85 8.48 -4.88
CA VAL A 111 -2.70 7.68 -3.99
C VAL A 111 -1.76 6.95 -3.04
N VAL A 112 -1.86 7.28 -1.76
CA VAL A 112 -1.03 6.70 -0.72
C VAL A 112 -1.65 5.37 -0.30
N THR A 113 -1.09 4.29 -0.85
CA THR A 113 -1.54 2.91 -0.63
C THR A 113 -0.55 2.07 0.16
N SER A 114 0.71 2.53 0.27
CA SER A 114 1.82 1.79 0.86
C SER A 114 2.63 2.64 1.82
N ILE A 115 3.34 2.00 2.75
CA ILE A 115 4.27 2.66 3.68
C ILE A 115 5.27 3.53 2.93
N SER A 116 5.81 3.05 1.80
CA SER A 116 6.75 3.83 1.01
C SER A 116 6.15 5.11 0.44
N SER A 117 4.89 5.08 0.02
CA SER A 117 4.19 6.27 -0.48
C SER A 117 3.89 7.26 0.65
N PHE A 118 3.59 6.75 1.84
CA PHE A 118 3.42 7.57 3.04
C PHE A 118 4.74 8.24 3.46
N CYS A 119 5.86 7.51 3.44
CA CYS A 119 7.18 8.10 3.70
C CYS A 119 7.55 9.18 2.67
N LYS A 120 7.25 8.97 1.38
CA LYS A 120 7.44 10.00 0.34
C LYS A 120 6.63 11.26 0.62
N LEU A 121 5.36 11.10 1.04
CA LEU A 121 4.51 12.22 1.45
C LEU A 121 5.16 13.01 2.60
N LEU A 122 5.54 12.33 3.69
CA LEU A 122 6.15 13.00 4.85
C LEU A 122 7.46 13.71 4.50
N ALA A 123 8.30 13.09 3.66
CA ALA A 123 9.54 13.72 3.19
C ALA A 123 9.27 14.99 2.37
N LEU A 124 8.26 14.99 1.49
CA LEU A 124 7.87 16.19 0.75
C LEU A 124 7.29 17.27 1.65
N LEU A 125 6.52 16.91 2.69
CA LEU A 125 6.01 17.87 3.66
C LEU A 125 7.12 18.51 4.50
N LEU A 126 8.13 17.73 4.91
CA LEU A 126 9.31 18.23 5.60
C LEU A 126 10.13 19.17 4.71
N ALA A 127 10.33 18.79 3.44
CA ALA A 127 11.01 19.63 2.45
C ALA A 127 10.24 20.93 2.18
N ALA A 128 8.91 20.87 2.10
CA ALA A 128 8.03 22.03 1.92
C ALA A 128 8.10 23.01 3.09
N SER A 129 8.31 22.50 4.31
CA SER A 129 8.40 23.30 5.54
C SER A 129 9.79 23.91 5.77
N SER A 130 10.80 23.52 4.97
CA SER A 130 12.20 23.95 5.16
C SER A 130 12.76 24.72 3.96
N LEU A 131 12.86 24.08 2.79
CA LEU A 131 13.59 24.60 1.62
C LEU A 131 13.10 25.98 1.13
N PRO A 132 11.79 26.28 1.08
CA PRO A 132 11.35 27.60 0.63
C PRO A 132 11.79 28.72 1.58
N PHE A 133 11.82 28.44 2.88
CA PHE A 133 12.11 29.42 3.91
C PHE A 133 13.61 29.64 4.08
N THR A 134 14.46 28.62 3.87
CA THR A 134 15.92 28.83 3.83
C THR A 134 16.31 29.81 2.72
N LEU A 135 15.63 29.76 1.56
CA LEU A 135 15.85 30.71 0.47
C LEU A 135 15.43 32.14 0.85
N SER A 136 14.24 32.32 1.44
CA SER A 136 13.75 33.63 1.87
C SER A 136 14.64 34.27 2.93
N ILE A 137 15.10 33.46 3.88
CA ILE A 137 15.98 33.91 4.95
C ILE A 137 17.37 34.23 4.41
N GLY A 138 17.87 33.48 3.43
CA GLY A 138 19.10 33.81 2.71
C GLY A 138 19.04 35.19 2.05
N VAL A 139 17.87 35.57 1.49
CA VAL A 139 17.65 36.92 0.95
C VAL A 139 17.66 37.98 2.06
N GLU A 140 17.08 37.69 3.22
CA GLU A 140 17.05 38.61 4.37
C GLU A 140 18.45 38.89 4.92
N ILE A 141 19.28 37.84 5.03
CA ILE A 141 20.69 37.93 5.42
C ILE A 141 21.48 38.72 4.37
N TRP A 142 21.27 38.44 3.08
CA TRP A 142 21.99 39.11 1.99
C TRP A 142 21.71 40.62 1.94
N LYS A 143 20.48 41.04 2.27
CA LYS A 143 20.12 42.46 2.39
C LYS A 143 20.67 43.14 3.64
N GLY A 144 21.33 42.39 4.54
CA GLY A 144 21.82 42.89 5.83
C GLY A 144 20.70 43.17 6.84
N GLY A 145 19.50 42.60 6.64
CA GLY A 145 18.34 42.86 7.50
C GLY A 145 18.40 42.17 8.86
N VAL A 146 19.10 41.02 8.94
CA VAL A 146 19.24 40.20 10.15
C VAL A 146 20.59 39.51 10.21
N THR A 147 21.08 39.25 11.43
CA THR A 147 22.28 38.42 11.63
C THR A 147 21.96 36.95 11.32
N PHE A 148 22.99 36.13 11.03
CA PHE A 148 22.79 34.69 10.83
C PHE A 148 22.15 34.00 12.06
N HIS A 149 22.54 34.44 13.25
CA HIS A 149 21.99 33.92 14.51
C HIS A 149 20.49 34.19 14.60
N ASP A 150 20.06 35.43 14.38
CA ASP A 150 18.65 35.82 14.48
C ASP A 150 17.83 35.22 13.33
N ALA A 151 18.41 35.14 12.14
CA ALA A 151 17.83 34.44 11.00
C ALA A 151 17.54 32.95 11.31
N LEU A 152 18.46 32.27 11.99
CA LEU A 152 18.30 30.87 12.33
C LEU A 152 17.27 30.68 13.46
N PHE A 153 17.48 31.36 14.59
CA PHE A 153 16.71 31.11 15.80
C PHE A 153 15.38 31.86 15.83
N GLN A 154 15.32 33.11 15.37
CA GLN A 154 14.10 33.92 15.46
C GLN A 154 13.18 33.78 14.24
N LEU A 155 13.71 33.37 13.08
CA LEU A 155 12.94 33.23 11.84
C LEU A 155 12.82 31.77 11.38
N PHE A 156 13.94 31.09 11.11
CA PHE A 156 13.90 29.76 10.46
C PHE A 156 13.31 28.67 11.34
N LEU A 157 13.94 28.41 12.49
CA LEU A 157 13.56 27.30 13.36
C LEU A 157 12.10 27.34 13.78
N PRO A 158 11.54 28.49 14.17
CA PRO A 158 10.16 28.57 14.60
C PRO A 158 9.18 28.25 13.46
N ILE A 159 9.41 28.82 12.27
CA ILE A 159 8.61 28.53 11.06
C ILE A 159 8.71 27.05 10.71
N PHE A 160 9.93 26.51 10.69
CA PHE A 160 10.17 25.11 10.34
C PHE A 160 9.45 24.14 11.31
N ILE A 161 9.50 24.42 12.62
CA ILE A 161 8.86 23.60 13.64
C ILE A 161 7.33 23.66 13.48
N THR A 162 6.74 24.86 13.44
CA THR A 162 5.28 25.01 13.36
C THR A 162 4.72 24.45 12.07
N ASP A 163 5.33 24.77 10.92
CA ASP A 163 4.87 24.31 9.62
C ASP A 163 4.96 22.79 9.51
N THR A 164 6.04 22.17 10.01
CA THR A 164 6.20 20.72 9.95
C THR A 164 5.17 20.00 10.84
N ILE A 165 4.92 20.50 12.06
CA ILE A 165 3.93 19.92 12.98
C ILE A 165 2.54 19.96 12.33
N TRP A 166 2.13 21.12 11.82
CA TRP A 166 0.82 21.27 11.20
C TRP A 166 0.69 20.47 9.90
N ALA A 167 1.75 20.41 9.10
CA ALA A 167 1.78 19.58 7.90
C ALA A 167 1.60 18.10 8.24
N PHE A 168 2.35 17.57 9.20
CA PHE A 168 2.30 16.16 9.59
C PHE A 168 0.97 15.79 10.28
N LEU A 169 0.35 16.74 10.99
CA LEU A 169 -0.91 16.54 11.67
C LEU A 169 -2.09 16.58 10.69
N LEU A 170 -2.21 17.65 9.89
CA LEU A 170 -3.43 17.96 9.13
C LEU A 170 -3.43 17.40 7.71
N VAL A 171 -2.29 17.40 7.00
CA VAL A 171 -2.27 16.99 5.59
C VAL A 171 -2.72 15.53 5.42
N PRO A 172 -2.26 14.55 6.22
CA PRO A 172 -2.76 13.18 6.15
C PRO A 172 -4.29 13.05 6.36
N VAL A 173 -4.88 13.93 7.20
CA VAL A 173 -6.34 13.99 7.41
C VAL A 173 -7.04 14.52 6.15
N PHE A 174 -6.55 15.61 5.56
CA PHE A 174 -7.14 16.20 4.36
C PHE A 174 -7.10 15.25 3.16
N ILE A 175 -5.97 14.58 2.93
CA ILE A 175 -5.86 13.60 1.84
C ILE A 175 -6.72 12.36 2.09
N ARG A 176 -6.98 12.00 3.36
CA ARG A 176 -7.94 10.95 3.72
C ARG A 176 -9.36 11.36 3.35
N GLY A 177 -9.77 12.58 3.72
CA GLY A 177 -11.08 13.13 3.33
C GLY A 177 -11.25 13.24 1.81
N ALA A 178 -10.15 13.44 1.07
CA ALA A 178 -10.15 13.46 -0.40
C ALA A 178 -10.09 12.07 -1.06
N GLY A 179 -10.04 10.97 -0.29
CA GLY A 179 -9.94 9.61 -0.82
C GLY A 179 -8.58 9.26 -1.45
N LEU A 180 -7.54 10.07 -1.19
CA LEU A 180 -6.17 9.84 -1.67
C LEU A 180 -5.37 8.93 -0.72
N LEU A 181 -5.84 8.72 0.51
CA LEU A 181 -5.25 7.80 1.49
C LEU A 181 -6.08 6.52 1.61
N GLN A 182 -5.57 5.41 1.07
CA GLN A 182 -6.26 4.10 1.14
C GLN A 182 -5.74 3.29 2.31
N ILE A 183 -6.53 3.21 3.38
CA ILE A 183 -6.10 2.60 4.64
C ILE A 183 -6.24 1.07 4.55
N ARG A 184 -5.18 0.44 4.06
CA ARG A 184 -4.94 -1.01 4.20
C ARG A 184 -4.43 -1.32 5.61
N ILE A 185 -4.34 -2.60 5.97
CA ILE A 185 -3.87 -3.05 7.30
C ILE A 185 -2.50 -2.45 7.63
N GLU A 186 -1.53 -2.52 6.70
CA GLU A 186 -0.20 -1.93 6.86
C GLU A 186 -0.23 -0.42 7.09
N LEU A 187 -1.10 0.28 6.35
CA LEU A 187 -1.19 1.73 6.43
C LEU A 187 -1.90 2.18 7.70
N ARG A 188 -2.82 1.35 8.21
CA ARG A 188 -3.52 1.59 9.48
C ARG A 188 -2.55 1.56 10.65
N THR A 189 -1.63 0.59 10.70
CA THR A 189 -0.65 0.48 11.79
C THR A 189 0.31 1.66 11.80
N ILE A 190 0.91 2.01 10.66
CA ILE A 190 1.83 3.15 10.57
C ILE A 190 1.13 4.48 10.85
N LEU A 191 -0.12 4.66 10.42
CA LEU A 191 -0.89 5.88 10.69
C LEU A 191 -1.22 6.03 12.17
N THR A 192 -1.54 4.93 12.86
CA THR A 192 -1.74 4.94 14.32
C THR A 192 -0.46 5.30 15.05
N VAL A 193 0.68 4.70 14.68
CA VAL A 193 1.98 5.03 15.30
C VAL A 193 2.37 6.48 15.01
N HIS A 194 2.13 6.96 13.79
CA HIS A 194 2.37 8.35 13.40
C HIS A 194 1.62 9.35 14.29
N TYR A 195 0.31 9.18 14.46
CA TYR A 195 -0.48 10.08 15.30
C TYR A 195 -0.18 9.94 16.79
N LEU A 196 0.10 8.71 17.27
CA LEU A 196 0.50 8.49 18.66
C LEU A 196 1.84 9.17 18.96
N LEU A 197 2.78 9.13 18.02
CA LEU A 197 4.08 9.80 18.13
C LEU A 197 3.93 11.32 18.09
N ILE A 198 3.10 11.86 17.19
CA ILE A 198 2.83 13.31 17.16
C ILE A 198 2.22 13.75 18.50
N LEU A 199 1.21 13.02 18.99
CA LEU A 199 0.55 13.36 20.24
C LEU A 199 1.51 13.31 21.44
N SER A 200 2.36 12.29 21.52
CA SER A 200 3.32 12.16 22.61
C SER A 200 4.40 13.23 22.55
N VAL A 201 4.92 13.55 21.36
CA VAL A 201 5.92 14.61 21.16
C VAL A 201 5.33 15.98 21.50
N LEU A 202 4.10 16.27 21.06
CA LEU A 202 3.42 17.53 21.40
C LEU A 202 3.12 17.63 22.90
N ALA A 203 2.69 16.54 23.54
CA ALA A 203 2.47 16.52 24.98
C ALA A 203 3.78 16.75 25.75
N ALA A 204 4.88 16.12 25.32
CA ALA A 204 6.21 16.32 25.91
C ALA A 204 6.70 17.76 25.71
N TRP A 205 6.55 18.31 24.51
CA TRP A 205 6.89 19.69 24.20
C TRP A 205 6.08 20.66 25.08
N LEU A 206 4.75 20.51 25.12
CA LEU A 206 3.85 21.35 25.92
C LEU A 206 4.17 21.26 27.42
N SER A 207 4.45 20.07 27.93
CA SER A 207 4.85 19.88 29.33
C SER A 207 6.13 20.64 29.64
N ASN A 208 7.14 20.56 28.77
CA ASN A 208 8.38 21.32 28.92
C ASN A 208 8.11 22.83 28.84
N VAL A 209 7.29 23.31 27.90
CA VAL A 209 6.92 24.73 27.84
C VAL A 209 6.28 25.19 29.15
N ILE A 210 5.32 24.44 29.69
CA ILE A 210 4.63 24.79 30.95
C ILE A 210 5.61 24.85 32.13
N ILE A 211 6.51 23.86 32.25
CA ILE A 211 7.51 23.81 33.32
C ILE A 211 8.47 24.99 33.18
N THR A 212 9.00 25.23 31.98
CA THR A 212 10.06 26.22 31.78
C THR A 212 9.52 27.66 31.74
N MET A 213 8.24 27.87 31.42
CA MET A 213 7.56 29.18 31.57
C MET A 213 7.54 29.70 33.01
N GLN A 214 7.80 28.85 34.02
CA GLN A 214 7.91 29.27 35.42
C GLN A 214 9.26 29.93 35.76
N ASN A 215 10.30 29.81 34.93
CA ASN A 215 11.69 30.14 35.25
C ASN A 215 12.33 31.24 34.37
N GLU A 216 11.56 32.15 33.77
CA GLU A 216 12.04 33.19 32.84
C GLU A 216 12.94 32.67 31.69
N LEU A 217 12.29 32.18 30.62
CA LEU A 217 12.95 31.56 29.48
C LEU A 217 13.76 32.55 28.61
N ARG A 218 14.97 32.12 28.19
CA ARG A 218 15.62 32.63 26.97
C ARG A 218 14.98 31.94 25.75
N ILE A 219 14.65 32.75 24.75
CA ILE A 219 13.99 32.33 23.49
C ILE A 219 14.74 31.17 22.80
N GLU A 220 16.07 31.15 22.89
CA GLU A 220 16.94 30.12 22.33
C GLU A 220 16.63 28.71 22.88
N GLU A 221 16.35 28.58 24.18
CA GLU A 221 16.11 27.28 24.82
C GLU A 221 14.81 26.62 24.33
N LEU A 222 13.77 27.43 24.12
CA LEU A 222 12.49 26.97 23.59
C LEU A 222 12.63 26.42 22.17
N TYR A 223 13.46 27.07 21.34
CA TYR A 223 13.69 26.66 19.97
C TYR A 223 14.56 25.41 19.86
N ILE A 224 15.59 25.30 20.70
CA ILE A 224 16.37 24.06 20.80
C ILE A 224 15.45 22.91 21.21
N LEU A 225 14.57 23.11 22.20
CA LEU A 225 13.58 22.11 22.60
C LEU A 225 12.62 21.75 21.45
N GLY A 226 12.13 22.74 20.70
CA GLY A 226 11.31 22.52 19.51
C GLY A 226 12.04 21.75 18.40
N ALA A 227 13.32 22.00 18.19
CA ALA A 227 14.14 21.28 17.22
C ALA A 227 14.40 19.83 17.65
N VAL A 228 14.70 19.61 18.94
CA VAL A 228 14.88 18.26 19.51
C VAL A 228 13.59 17.45 19.41
N THR A 229 12.44 18.05 19.73
CA THR A 229 11.13 17.37 19.62
C THR A 229 10.80 17.01 18.18
N LEU A 230 11.09 17.89 17.22
CA LEU A 230 10.94 17.59 15.80
C LEU A 230 11.90 16.48 15.33
N PHE A 231 13.14 16.49 15.81
CA PHE A 231 14.12 15.43 15.52
C PHE A 231 13.61 14.07 16.02
N VAL A 232 13.12 14.02 17.26
CA VAL A 232 12.52 12.80 17.85
C VAL A 232 11.31 12.34 17.04
N LEU A 233 10.46 13.27 16.57
CA LEU A 233 9.32 12.95 15.72
C LEU A 233 9.78 12.33 14.39
N VAL A 234 10.67 12.99 13.65
CA VAL A 234 11.14 12.50 12.35
C VAL A 234 11.89 11.17 12.50
N PHE A 235 12.76 11.05 13.51
CA PHE A 235 13.49 9.83 13.78
C PHE A 235 12.55 8.68 14.16
N GLY A 236 11.58 8.93 15.05
CA GLY A 236 10.58 7.94 15.45
C GLY A 236 9.74 7.46 14.26
N LEU A 237 9.40 8.33 13.33
CA LEU A 237 8.69 7.96 12.09
C LEU A 237 9.56 7.09 11.16
N VAL A 238 10.85 7.41 11.03
CA VAL A 238 11.79 6.60 10.23
C VAL A 238 11.95 5.21 10.84
N VAL A 239 12.16 5.12 12.15
CA VAL A 239 12.25 3.85 12.88
C VAL A 239 10.95 3.06 12.75
N SER A 240 9.80 3.70 12.93
CA SER A 240 8.49 3.07 12.78
C SER A 240 8.29 2.50 11.37
N ALA A 241 8.63 3.27 10.32
CA ALA A 241 8.53 2.80 8.94
C ALA A 241 9.48 1.63 8.65
N PHE A 242 10.68 1.62 9.25
CA PHE A 242 11.63 0.51 9.16
C PHE A 242 11.05 -0.77 9.78
N PHE A 243 10.54 -0.69 11.00
CA PHE A 243 9.92 -1.84 11.69
C PHE A 243 8.66 -2.33 10.98
N ALA A 244 7.80 -1.42 10.50
CA ALA A 244 6.61 -1.77 9.74
C ALA A 244 6.97 -2.58 8.47
N LYS A 245 8.01 -2.18 7.73
CA LYS A 245 8.49 -2.96 6.57
C LYS A 245 9.14 -4.29 6.97
N ARG A 246 9.90 -4.30 8.08
CA ARG A 246 10.62 -5.50 8.55
C ARG A 246 9.72 -6.59 9.11
N ILE A 247 8.58 -6.22 9.71
CA ILE A 247 7.67 -7.12 10.42
C ILE A 247 6.37 -7.34 9.64
N THR A 248 5.67 -6.28 9.23
CA THR A 248 4.31 -6.40 8.66
C THR A 248 4.32 -7.02 7.26
N ALA A 249 5.29 -6.65 6.41
CA ALA A 249 5.34 -7.13 5.03
C ALA A 249 5.55 -8.67 4.92
N PRO A 250 6.48 -9.30 5.68
CA PRO A 250 6.61 -10.76 5.70
C PRO A 250 5.33 -11.49 6.11
N VAL A 251 4.61 -10.97 7.13
CA VAL A 251 3.38 -11.58 7.64
C VAL A 251 2.28 -11.58 6.57
N ILE A 252 2.16 -10.49 5.82
CA ILE A 252 1.20 -10.39 4.72
C ILE A 252 1.54 -11.36 3.59
N LEU A 253 2.82 -11.48 3.23
CA LEU A 253 3.23 -12.46 2.21
C LEU A 253 2.92 -13.91 2.66
N LEU A 254 3.19 -14.23 3.92
CA LEU A 254 2.87 -15.54 4.48
C LEU A 254 1.36 -15.83 4.45
N THR A 255 0.54 -14.82 4.76
CA THR A 255 -0.92 -14.95 4.76
C THR A 255 -1.46 -15.15 3.35
N ASP A 256 -1.00 -14.36 2.38
CA ASP A 256 -1.42 -14.46 0.97
C ASP A 256 -1.06 -15.82 0.36
N VAL A 257 0.17 -16.30 0.60
CA VAL A 257 0.59 -17.62 0.13
C VAL A 257 -0.21 -18.74 0.81
N ALA A 258 -0.54 -18.61 2.09
CA ALA A 258 -1.36 -19.58 2.80
C ALA A 258 -2.81 -19.62 2.28
N GLU A 259 -3.40 -18.47 1.97
CA GLU A 259 -4.74 -18.38 1.38
C GLU A 259 -4.80 -19.01 -0.01
N GLN A 260 -3.78 -18.78 -0.84
CA GLN A 260 -3.70 -19.39 -2.17
C GLN A 260 -3.48 -20.91 -2.10
N ALA A 261 -2.66 -21.39 -1.18
CA ALA A 261 -2.47 -22.81 -0.93
C ALA A 261 -3.78 -23.47 -0.46
N ALA A 262 -4.56 -22.80 0.40
CA ALA A 262 -5.89 -23.27 0.79
C ALA A 262 -6.87 -23.35 -0.39
N GLY A 263 -6.71 -22.49 -1.40
CA GLY A 263 -7.43 -22.56 -2.67
C GLY A 263 -6.91 -23.62 -3.67
N GLY A 264 -5.90 -24.42 -3.30
CA GLY A 264 -5.31 -25.46 -4.15
C GLY A 264 -4.25 -24.94 -5.15
N SER A 265 -3.79 -23.70 -4.99
CA SER A 265 -2.74 -23.11 -5.83
C SER A 265 -1.41 -23.04 -5.08
N TYR A 266 -0.46 -23.88 -5.48
CA TYR A 266 0.86 -24.00 -4.83
C TYR A 266 2.01 -23.29 -5.57
N ALA A 267 1.73 -22.61 -6.69
CA ALA A 267 2.76 -21.99 -7.53
C ALA A 267 3.60 -20.92 -6.79
N ASN A 268 2.97 -20.19 -5.87
CA ASN A 268 3.56 -19.02 -5.21
C ASN A 268 4.35 -19.37 -3.93
N VAL A 269 4.46 -20.65 -3.57
CA VAL A 269 5.25 -21.10 -2.40
C VAL A 269 6.74 -20.73 -2.54
N SER A 270 7.24 -20.67 -3.77
CA SER A 270 8.62 -20.25 -4.06
C SER A 270 8.93 -18.80 -3.63
N LEU A 271 7.91 -17.94 -3.51
CA LEU A 271 8.08 -16.56 -3.04
C LEU A 271 8.53 -16.50 -1.58
N LEU A 272 8.21 -17.53 -0.79
CA LEU A 272 8.61 -17.63 0.62
C LEU A 272 10.13 -17.84 0.80
N GLU A 273 10.85 -18.31 -0.22
CA GLU A 273 12.32 -18.53 -0.11
C GLU A 273 13.07 -17.23 0.24
N LYS A 274 12.54 -16.07 -0.18
CA LYS A 274 13.09 -14.76 0.19
C LYS A 274 12.96 -14.45 1.69
N ILE A 275 11.98 -15.02 2.36
CA ILE A 275 11.76 -14.84 3.81
C ILE A 275 12.48 -15.94 4.59
N VAL A 276 12.50 -17.17 4.09
CA VAL A 276 13.17 -18.32 4.72
C VAL A 276 14.66 -18.06 4.98
N SER A 277 15.34 -17.32 4.10
CA SER A 277 16.75 -16.98 4.28
C SER A 277 17.02 -15.97 5.41
N ARG A 278 15.99 -15.44 6.07
CA ARG A 278 16.16 -14.53 7.20
C ARG A 278 16.62 -15.31 8.44
N PRO A 279 17.58 -14.77 9.22
CA PRO A 279 18.07 -15.43 10.43
C PRO A 279 17.17 -15.22 11.66
N ASP A 280 16.00 -14.58 11.50
CA ASP A 280 15.08 -14.22 12.59
C ASP A 280 13.88 -15.19 12.67
N GLU A 281 13.01 -14.98 13.66
CA GLU A 281 11.80 -15.78 13.88
C GLU A 281 10.87 -15.78 12.68
N MET A 282 10.92 -14.74 11.83
CA MET A 282 10.15 -14.69 10.58
C MET A 282 10.67 -15.70 9.55
N GLY A 283 11.99 -15.93 9.48
CA GLY A 283 12.57 -16.98 8.65
C GLY A 283 12.20 -18.39 9.14
N THR A 284 12.21 -18.59 10.47
CA THR A 284 11.73 -19.84 11.08
C THR A 284 10.25 -20.07 10.79
N LEU A 285 9.40 -19.05 10.97
CA LEU A 285 7.98 -19.13 10.66
C LEU A 285 7.73 -19.45 9.18
N ALA A 286 8.44 -18.79 8.27
CA ALA A 286 8.34 -19.06 6.83
C ALA A 286 8.79 -20.48 6.48
N THR A 287 9.79 -21.01 7.17
CA THR A 287 10.24 -22.40 7.02
C THR A 287 9.14 -23.39 7.41
N VAL A 288 8.50 -23.16 8.57
CA VAL A 288 7.38 -24.00 9.04
C VAL A 288 6.21 -23.94 8.07
N PHE A 289 5.81 -22.75 7.62
CA PHE A 289 4.73 -22.57 6.63
C PHE A 289 5.03 -23.27 5.31
N ARG A 290 6.24 -23.12 4.77
CA ARG A 290 6.66 -23.79 3.53
C ARG A 290 6.58 -25.31 3.67
N ASN A 291 7.07 -25.86 4.78
CA ASN A 291 7.06 -27.31 5.02
C ASN A 291 5.62 -27.84 5.15
N MET A 292 4.75 -27.10 5.84
CA MET A 292 3.32 -27.43 5.94
C MET A 292 2.66 -27.42 4.57
N ILE A 293 2.85 -26.37 3.77
CA ILE A 293 2.22 -26.25 2.44
C ILE A 293 2.68 -27.38 1.51
N ARG A 294 3.98 -27.70 1.49
CA ARG A 294 4.50 -28.85 0.72
C ARG A 294 3.90 -30.18 1.19
N ALA A 295 3.75 -30.37 2.49
CA ALA A 295 3.10 -31.57 3.03
C ALA A 295 1.62 -31.66 2.63
N VAL A 296 0.91 -30.53 2.57
CA VAL A 296 -0.48 -30.47 2.09
C VAL A 296 -0.57 -30.80 0.60
N GLU A 297 0.27 -30.19 -0.24
CA GLU A 297 0.36 -30.47 -1.68
C GLU A 297 0.63 -31.97 -1.94
N GLN A 298 1.56 -32.56 -1.19
CA GLN A 298 1.86 -33.98 -1.29
C GLN A 298 0.66 -34.85 -0.88
N ARG A 299 0.03 -34.55 0.26
CA ARG A 299 -1.17 -35.28 0.72
C ARG A 299 -2.32 -35.20 -0.27
N GLU A 300 -2.55 -34.03 -0.87
CA GLU A 300 -3.59 -33.85 -1.86
C GLU A 300 -3.30 -34.65 -3.14
N THR A 301 -2.04 -34.66 -3.58
CA THR A 301 -1.58 -35.43 -4.74
C THR A 301 -1.74 -36.93 -4.50
N ASP A 302 -1.34 -37.41 -3.33
CA ASP A 302 -1.47 -38.81 -2.93
C ASP A 302 -2.94 -39.23 -2.82
N LEU A 303 -3.80 -38.39 -2.22
CA LEU A 303 -5.24 -38.63 -2.15
C LEU A 303 -5.88 -38.68 -3.54
N ARG A 304 -5.53 -37.75 -4.45
CA ARG A 304 -6.02 -37.76 -5.84
C ARG A 304 -5.61 -39.03 -6.57
N ARG A 305 -4.38 -39.51 -6.35
CA ARG A 305 -3.91 -40.77 -6.91
C ARG A 305 -4.69 -41.97 -6.38
N GLN A 306 -4.87 -42.07 -5.07
CA GLN A 306 -5.64 -43.15 -4.44
C GLN A 306 -7.10 -43.17 -4.91
N VAL A 307 -7.75 -42.00 -5.00
CA VAL A 307 -9.12 -41.89 -5.52
C VAL A 307 -9.19 -42.32 -6.99
N SER A 308 -8.21 -41.96 -7.82
CA SER A 308 -8.13 -42.41 -9.22
C SER A 308 -7.97 -43.92 -9.33
N GLU A 309 -7.05 -44.51 -8.55
CA GLU A 309 -6.83 -45.95 -8.49
C GLU A 309 -8.08 -46.71 -8.03
N LEU A 310 -8.74 -46.23 -6.96
CA LEU A 310 -10.01 -46.79 -6.48
C LEU A 310 -11.12 -46.71 -7.54
N ARG A 311 -11.20 -45.60 -8.28
CA ARG A 311 -12.20 -45.42 -9.35
C ARG A 311 -12.00 -46.44 -10.47
N ILE A 312 -10.75 -46.66 -10.87
CA ILE A 312 -10.39 -47.69 -11.87
C ILE A 312 -10.74 -49.09 -11.37
N GLU A 313 -10.49 -49.40 -10.09
CA GLU A 313 -10.81 -50.70 -9.52
C GLU A 313 -12.33 -50.95 -9.48
N ILE A 314 -13.11 -49.95 -9.06
CA ILE A 314 -14.58 -50.00 -9.03
C ILE A 314 -15.13 -50.23 -10.44
N ASP A 315 -14.65 -49.48 -11.43
CA ASP A 315 -15.10 -49.64 -12.83
C ASP A 315 -14.78 -51.06 -13.36
N ARG A 316 -13.59 -51.61 -13.05
CA ARG A 316 -13.25 -52.99 -13.41
C ARG A 316 -14.14 -54.02 -12.73
N LYS A 317 -14.44 -53.86 -11.43
CA LYS A 317 -15.36 -54.75 -10.70
C LYS A 317 -16.77 -54.68 -11.27
N LYS A 318 -17.24 -53.49 -11.64
CA LYS A 318 -18.54 -53.29 -12.28
C LYS A 318 -18.59 -53.97 -13.66
N GLN A 319 -17.59 -53.73 -14.51
CA GLN A 319 -17.46 -54.42 -15.80
C GLN A 319 -17.46 -55.95 -15.66
N LYS A 320 -16.73 -56.51 -14.69
CA LYS A 320 -16.71 -57.96 -14.46
C LYS A 320 -18.07 -58.50 -13.99
N THR A 321 -18.80 -57.72 -13.20
CA THR A 321 -20.15 -58.08 -12.72
C THR A 321 -21.17 -58.01 -13.85
N ASP A 322 -21.11 -56.97 -14.66
CA ASP A 322 -21.99 -56.80 -15.83
C ASP A 322 -21.70 -57.87 -16.89
N LEU A 323 -20.43 -58.22 -17.12
CA LEU A 323 -20.05 -59.34 -17.98
C LEU A 323 -20.60 -60.66 -17.44
N LYS A 324 -20.53 -60.92 -16.13
CA LYS A 324 -21.15 -62.11 -15.52
C LYS A 324 -22.66 -62.16 -15.77
N LYS A 325 -23.38 -61.04 -15.62
CA LYS A 325 -24.80 -60.97 -15.93
C LYS A 325 -25.07 -61.30 -17.40
N ILE A 326 -24.30 -60.74 -18.34
CA ILE A 326 -24.42 -61.03 -19.78
C ILE A 326 -24.16 -62.51 -20.07
N THR A 327 -23.04 -63.07 -19.57
CA THR A 327 -22.70 -64.49 -19.77
C THR A 327 -23.66 -65.46 -19.08
N GLY A 328 -24.36 -65.01 -18.03
CA GLY A 328 -25.35 -65.80 -17.28
C GLY A 328 -26.74 -65.77 -17.90
N THR A 329 -27.02 -64.88 -18.86
CA THR A 329 -28.30 -64.85 -19.56
C THR A 329 -28.48 -66.05 -20.48
N ASP A 330 -29.72 -66.51 -20.65
CA ASP A 330 -30.05 -67.64 -21.51
C ASP A 330 -29.65 -67.42 -22.98
N TYR A 331 -29.56 -66.16 -23.41
CA TYR A 331 -29.03 -65.80 -24.73
C TYR A 331 -27.58 -66.28 -24.94
N PHE A 332 -26.70 -66.10 -23.94
CA PHE A 332 -25.30 -66.53 -24.07
C PHE A 332 -25.15 -68.05 -23.99
N LYS A 333 -26.00 -68.73 -23.20
CA LYS A 333 -26.08 -70.20 -23.18
C LYS A 333 -26.53 -70.75 -24.53
N GLN A 334 -27.59 -70.17 -25.11
CA GLN A 334 -28.08 -70.54 -26.44
C GLN A 334 -27.02 -70.29 -27.52
N LEU A 335 -26.29 -69.17 -27.45
CA LEU A 335 -25.22 -68.86 -28.40
C LEU A 335 -24.07 -69.88 -28.29
N LYS A 336 -23.67 -70.26 -27.07
CA LYS A 336 -22.65 -71.29 -26.82
C LYS A 336 -23.10 -72.67 -27.31
N GLN A 337 -24.37 -73.00 -27.11
CA GLN A 337 -24.96 -74.26 -27.55
C GLN A 337 -25.01 -74.33 -29.09
N LYS A 338 -25.50 -73.27 -29.73
CA LYS A 338 -25.54 -73.15 -31.20
C LYS A 338 -24.17 -73.20 -31.85
N ALA A 339 -23.15 -72.57 -31.25
CA ALA A 339 -21.77 -72.68 -31.71
C ALA A 339 -21.18 -74.08 -31.51
N GLY A 340 -21.55 -74.77 -30.42
CA GLY A 340 -21.17 -76.16 -30.16
C GLY A 340 -21.81 -77.13 -31.16
N ASP A 341 -23.09 -76.93 -31.46
CA ASP A 341 -23.82 -77.74 -32.44
C ASP A 341 -23.28 -77.51 -33.85
N LEU A 342 -22.90 -76.26 -34.19
CA LEU A 342 -22.19 -75.99 -35.46
C LEU A 342 -20.85 -76.74 -35.53
N ARG A 343 -20.05 -76.71 -34.46
CA ARG A 343 -18.78 -77.47 -34.42
C ARG A 343 -18.99 -78.98 -34.56
N ARG A 344 -20.02 -79.55 -33.93
CA ARG A 344 -20.36 -80.97 -34.10
C ARG A 344 -20.80 -81.27 -35.53
N SER A 345 -21.66 -80.43 -36.10
CA SER A 345 -22.12 -80.61 -37.48
C SER A 345 -20.98 -80.54 -38.50
N VAL A 346 -19.97 -79.69 -38.27
CA VAL A 346 -18.76 -79.64 -39.09
C VAL A 346 -17.93 -80.91 -38.92
N SER A 347 -17.74 -81.40 -37.69
CA SER A 347 -16.99 -82.64 -37.45
C SER A 347 -17.71 -83.90 -37.98
N GLU A 348 -19.04 -83.93 -37.95
CA GLU A 348 -19.85 -85.02 -38.51
C GLU A 348 -19.81 -85.01 -40.04
N GLN A 349 -19.85 -83.83 -40.67
CA GLN A 349 -19.64 -83.69 -42.12
C GLN A 349 -18.23 -84.15 -42.52
N GLU A 350 -17.22 -83.87 -41.70
CA GLU A 350 -15.84 -84.32 -41.92
C GLU A 350 -15.71 -85.85 -41.79
N GLN A 351 -16.40 -86.47 -40.83
CA GLN A 351 -16.45 -87.93 -40.67
C GLN A 351 -17.19 -88.60 -41.83
N VAL A 352 -18.35 -88.07 -42.24
CA VAL A 352 -19.12 -88.59 -43.38
C VAL A 352 -18.34 -88.46 -44.70
N TYR A 353 -17.64 -87.33 -44.90
CA TYR A 353 -16.73 -87.16 -46.04
C TYR A 353 -15.60 -88.19 -46.04
N ASN A 354 -14.99 -88.46 -44.88
CA ASN A 354 -13.91 -89.45 -44.75
C ASN A 354 -14.39 -90.91 -44.95
N VAL A 355 -15.61 -91.25 -44.52
CA VAL A 355 -16.22 -92.57 -44.76
C VAL A 355 -16.57 -92.75 -46.25
N ARG A 356 -17.13 -91.73 -46.89
CA ARG A 356 -17.47 -91.77 -48.32
C ARG A 356 -16.24 -91.82 -49.23
N ARG A 357 -15.14 -91.16 -48.83
CA ARG A 357 -13.83 -91.26 -49.49
C ARG A 357 -13.21 -92.67 -49.36
N LYS A 358 -13.47 -93.39 -48.27
CA LYS A 358 -13.06 -94.80 -48.11
C LYS A 358 -13.90 -95.74 -48.96
N ALA A 359 -15.22 -95.53 -49.05
CA ALA A 359 -16.10 -96.36 -49.88
C ALA A 359 -15.79 -96.23 -51.38
N ASN A 360 -15.57 -95.01 -51.90
CA ASN A 360 -15.19 -94.78 -53.30
C ASN A 360 -13.78 -95.30 -53.67
N ARG A 361 -12.98 -95.73 -52.68
CA ARG A 361 -11.66 -96.33 -52.92
C ARG A 361 -11.72 -97.87 -53.02
N ILE A 362 -12.86 -98.46 -52.67
CA ILE A 362 -13.09 -99.91 -52.69
C ILE A 362 -13.80 -100.32 -54.00
N ASP A 363 -14.58 -99.43 -54.63
CA ASP A 363 -15.24 -99.68 -55.92
C ASP A 363 -14.33 -99.37 -57.15
N SER A 364 -13.03 -99.16 -56.94
CA SER A 364 -12.04 -98.85 -58.00
C SER A 364 -10.87 -99.84 -58.09
N GLU A 365 -11.00 -101.00 -57.45
CA GLU A 365 -10.17 -102.21 -57.65
C GLU A 365 -11.08 -103.36 -58.07
#